data_AF-A0A397V846-F1
#
_entry.id   AF-A0A397V846-F1
#
_cell.length_a   1.000
_cell.length_b   1.000
_cell.length_c   1.000
_cell.angle_alpha   90.00
_cell.angle_beta   90.00
_cell.angle_gamma   90.00
#
_symmetry.space_group_name_H-M   'P 1'
#
loop_
_entity.id
_entity.type
_entity.pdbx_description
1 polymer ?
#
loop_
_entity_poly.entity_id
_entity_poly.type
_entity_poly.pdbx_seq_one_letter_code
_entity_poly.pdbx_strand_id
1 'polypeptide(L)'
;MSRIHTLSEIGEGNKLGDLPSNRYPPSRTELENLLNQANHDREIAIECGNRLAHKCSILDKNNKHMQQDLNRSNKDKEKLTKHTYQLIDEVKRLRSELDTLTSQITRKDISLKESKIKIKDLLSKIKILETKLSSTQNKSKEITALRSMKKILENKLESAQKDAFSTQEEIVKKESEIISLKSELINIKNELMNTKDELALKINEIECLGALRSASQKTKNILDPVIRRGTEKNTQSEEQSFISNSGDTSEESEIRGYASSKSLAKYFKSKNELVIKENETLPIITNKQNPESLIQDITIEGAVCASEALVNDKYQIPPIIKIVIITIIVILII
;
A
#
# COMPACT_ATOMS: atom_id res chain seq x y z
N MET A 1 -44.55 43.46 86.18
CA MET A 1 -45.81 43.56 86.95
C MET A 1 -45.99 45.01 87.37
N SER A 2 -46.90 45.72 86.69
CA SER A 2 -47.22 47.11 86.97
C SER A 2 -48.44 47.14 87.88
N ARG A 3 -48.35 47.83 89.03
CA ARG A 3 -49.50 48.06 89.92
C ARG A 3 -50.50 48.96 89.19
N ILE A 4 -51.66 48.39 88.87
CA ILE A 4 -52.82 49.13 88.38
C ILE A 4 -53.52 49.68 89.63
N HIS A 5 -53.53 50.99 89.81
CA HIS A 5 -54.28 51.64 90.90
C HIS A 5 -55.75 51.79 90.47
N THR A 6 -56.65 51.06 91.14
CA THR A 6 -58.10 51.21 90.99
C THR A 6 -58.60 52.37 91.85
N LEU A 7 -59.60 53.10 91.33
CA LEU A 7 -60.21 54.33 91.90
C LEU A 7 -60.80 54.19 93.33
N SER A 8 -60.70 53.02 93.95
CA SER A 8 -61.13 52.72 95.32
C SER A 8 -60.04 52.91 96.39
N GLU A 9 -58.80 53.27 96.01
CA GLU A 9 -57.72 53.61 96.96
C GLU A 9 -57.72 55.11 97.37
N ILE A 10 -58.68 55.92 96.91
CA ILE A 10 -58.93 57.27 97.42
C ILE A 10 -59.92 57.15 98.58
N GLY A 11 -59.49 56.45 99.63
CA GLY A 11 -60.13 56.47 100.93
C GLY A 11 -59.75 57.75 101.67
N GLU A 12 -60.75 58.37 102.29
CA GLU A 12 -60.62 59.45 103.27
C GLU A 12 -60.05 60.78 102.76
N GLY A 13 -60.98 61.63 102.32
CA GLY A 13 -61.13 62.89 103.02
C GLY A 13 -60.02 63.93 102.89
N ASN A 14 -59.27 63.96 101.80
CA ASN A 14 -58.66 65.22 101.37
C ASN A 14 -59.73 66.02 100.63
N LYS A 15 -60.54 66.72 101.44
CA LYS A 15 -61.36 67.86 101.01
C LYS A 15 -60.54 68.65 100.01
N LEU A 16 -61.17 69.10 98.91
CA LEU A 16 -60.63 70.18 98.08
C LEU A 16 -59.97 71.17 99.05
N GLY A 17 -58.64 71.32 98.95
CA GLY A 17 -57.90 72.16 99.89
C GLY A 17 -58.65 73.46 100.03
N ASP A 18 -58.99 73.82 101.28
CA ASP A 18 -59.77 75.01 101.57
C ASP A 18 -59.21 76.16 100.73
N LEU A 19 -60.09 76.92 100.06
CA LEU A 19 -59.67 78.15 99.39
C LEU A 19 -58.82 78.91 100.41
N PRO A 20 -57.59 79.35 100.09
CA PRO A 20 -56.82 80.13 101.03
C PRO A 20 -57.61 81.41 101.32
N SER A 21 -58.35 81.40 102.43
CA SER A 21 -59.32 82.42 102.84
C SER A 21 -58.64 83.72 103.30
N ASN A 22 -57.37 83.90 102.92
CA ASN A 22 -56.57 85.06 103.25
C ASN A 22 -55.50 85.37 102.18
N ARG A 23 -55.76 85.05 100.91
CA ARG A 23 -55.08 85.78 99.85
C ARG A 23 -55.76 87.14 99.73
N TYR A 24 -55.05 88.19 100.14
CA TYR A 24 -55.34 89.52 99.64
C TYR A 24 -55.41 89.44 98.10
N PRO A 25 -56.35 90.16 97.45
CA PRO A 25 -56.34 90.24 96.00
C PRO A 25 -54.94 90.63 95.53
N PRO A 26 -54.41 89.98 94.47
CA PRO A 26 -53.05 90.23 94.00
C PRO A 26 -52.79 91.73 93.93
N SER A 27 -51.64 92.17 94.45
CA SER A 27 -51.30 93.58 94.34
C SER A 27 -51.24 93.96 92.85
N ARG A 28 -51.52 95.24 92.53
CA ARG A 28 -51.44 95.72 91.14
C ARG A 28 -50.14 95.30 90.46
N THR A 29 -49.03 95.35 91.19
CA THR A 29 -47.69 94.94 90.74
C THR A 29 -47.58 93.43 90.48
N GLU A 30 -48.15 92.57 91.34
CA GLU A 30 -48.17 91.12 91.10
C GLU A 30 -49.01 90.75 89.87
N LEU A 31 -50.15 91.42 89.68
CA LEU A 31 -51.02 91.19 88.53
C LEU A 31 -50.31 91.60 87.22
N GLU A 32 -49.56 92.71 87.25
CA GLU A 32 -48.78 93.21 86.11
C GLU A 32 -47.59 92.29 85.78
N ASN A 33 -46.89 91.78 86.79
CA ASN A 33 -45.82 90.79 86.59
C ASN A 33 -46.34 89.47 86.02
N LEU A 34 -47.49 88.97 86.50
CA LEU A 34 -48.12 87.76 85.95
C LEU A 34 -48.59 87.97 84.51
N LEU A 35 -49.14 89.14 84.20
CA LEU A 35 -49.54 89.49 82.83
C LEU A 35 -48.32 89.56 81.89
N ASN A 36 -47.22 90.17 82.34
CA ASN A 36 -45.97 90.24 81.58
C ASN A 36 -45.39 88.84 81.33
N GLN A 37 -45.38 87.97 82.35
CA GLN A 37 -44.94 86.58 82.19
C GLN A 37 -45.84 85.81 81.21
N ALA A 38 -47.16 85.92 81.35
CA ALA A 38 -48.10 85.26 80.45
C ALA A 38 -47.98 85.74 78.99
N ASN A 39 -47.72 87.04 78.79
CA ASN A 39 -47.47 87.59 77.46
C ASN A 39 -46.15 87.07 76.87
N HIS A 40 -45.10 86.96 77.69
CA HIS A 40 -43.82 86.39 77.26
C HIS A 40 -43.94 84.90 76.90
N ASP A 41 -44.63 84.10 77.75
CA ASP A 41 -44.88 82.68 77.50
C ASP A 41 -45.73 82.49 76.22
N ARG A 42 -46.72 83.38 75.99
CA ARG A 42 -47.51 83.40 74.76
C ARG A 42 -46.63 83.67 73.54
N GLU A 43 -45.70 84.61 73.61
CA GLU A 43 -44.78 84.93 72.50
C GLU A 43 -43.88 83.74 72.16
N ILE A 44 -43.29 83.08 73.17
CA ILE A 44 -42.50 81.86 73.00
C ILE A 44 -43.35 80.74 72.39
N ALA A 45 -44.59 80.56 72.83
CA ALA A 45 -45.49 79.54 72.30
C ALA A 45 -45.81 79.77 70.82
N ILE A 46 -46.04 81.03 70.42
CA ILE A 46 -46.26 81.41 69.02
C ILE A 46 -45.00 81.15 68.18
N GLU A 47 -43.81 81.53 68.66
CA GLU A 47 -42.56 81.27 67.95
C GLU A 47 -42.31 79.77 67.77
N CYS A 48 -42.51 78.97 68.83
CA CYS A 48 -42.42 77.52 68.77
C CYS A 48 -43.42 76.92 67.76
N GLY A 49 -44.67 77.42 67.77
CA GLY A 49 -45.71 77.02 66.82
C GLY A 49 -45.31 77.31 65.37
N ASN A 50 -44.77 78.50 65.10
CA ASN A 50 -44.29 78.90 63.77
C ASN A 50 -43.12 78.02 63.30
N ARG A 51 -42.15 77.75 64.18
CA ARG A 51 -41.02 76.84 63.89
C ARG A 51 -41.49 75.42 63.60
N LEU A 52 -42.48 74.92 64.35
CA LEU A 52 -43.08 73.62 64.12
C LEU A 52 -43.81 73.57 62.77
N ALA A 53 -44.63 74.57 62.46
CA ALA A 53 -45.34 74.66 61.18
C ALA A 53 -44.37 74.67 59.99
N HIS A 54 -43.25 75.40 60.09
CA HIS A 54 -42.21 75.40 59.06
C HIS A 54 -41.57 74.01 58.87
N LYS A 55 -41.22 73.32 59.97
CA LYS A 55 -40.70 71.95 59.91
C LYS A 55 -41.70 70.97 59.30
N CYS A 56 -42.98 71.07 59.65
CA CYS A 56 -44.04 70.25 59.06
C CYS A 56 -44.17 70.49 57.54
N SER A 57 -44.06 71.76 57.08
CA SER A 57 -44.07 72.08 55.65
C SER A 57 -42.88 71.48 54.89
N ILE A 58 -41.68 71.50 55.49
CA ILE A 58 -40.49 70.85 54.90
C ILE A 58 -40.69 69.33 54.83
N LEU A 59 -41.18 68.71 55.90
CA LEU A 59 -41.44 67.27 55.94
C LEU A 59 -42.48 66.85 54.89
N ASP A 60 -43.54 67.63 54.69
CA ASP A 60 -44.54 67.35 53.64
C ASP A 60 -43.92 67.40 52.23
N LYS A 61 -43.08 68.39 51.95
CA LYS A 61 -42.35 68.47 50.66
C LYS A 61 -41.43 67.28 50.47
N ASN A 62 -40.65 66.92 51.49
CA ASN A 62 -39.75 65.77 51.42
C ASN A 62 -40.51 64.45 51.23
N ASN A 63 -41.66 64.28 51.90
CA ASN A 63 -42.50 63.10 51.73
C ASN A 63 -43.03 62.98 50.30
N LYS A 64 -43.45 64.10 49.69
CA LYS A 64 -43.87 64.13 48.28
C LYS A 64 -42.73 63.73 47.33
N HIS A 65 -41.52 64.22 47.56
CA HIS A 65 -40.35 63.83 46.77
C HIS A 65 -40.02 62.34 46.92
N MET A 66 -39.96 61.82 48.14
CA MET A 66 -39.73 60.39 48.38
C MET A 66 -40.78 59.51 47.71
N GLN A 67 -42.06 59.92 47.72
CA GLN A 67 -43.12 59.20 47.06
C GLN A 67 -42.94 59.17 45.53
N GLN A 68 -42.49 60.27 44.93
CA GLN A 68 -42.18 60.33 43.50
C GLN A 68 -41.01 59.42 43.13
N ASP A 69 -39.95 59.42 43.93
CA ASP A 69 -38.77 58.57 43.72
C ASP A 69 -39.11 57.09 43.87
N LEU A 70 -39.91 56.73 44.87
CA LEU A 70 -40.42 55.37 45.04
C LEU A 70 -41.24 54.91 43.83
N ASN A 71 -42.14 55.77 43.34
CA ASN A 71 -42.94 55.47 42.16
C ASN A 71 -42.08 55.31 40.90
N ARG A 72 -41.01 56.10 40.75
CA ARG A 72 -40.05 55.97 39.65
C ARG A 72 -39.28 54.64 39.74
N SER A 73 -38.73 54.35 40.92
CA SER A 73 -38.01 53.10 41.19
C SER A 73 -38.87 51.86 40.91
N ASN A 74 -40.15 51.88 41.28
CA ASN A 74 -41.07 50.78 40.99
C ASN A 74 -41.30 50.57 39.47
N LYS A 75 -41.40 51.65 38.69
CA LYS A 75 -41.52 51.55 37.22
C LYS A 75 -40.26 50.96 36.59
N ASP A 76 -39.09 51.36 37.07
CA ASP A 76 -37.82 50.84 36.57
C ASP A 76 -37.62 49.37 36.95
N LYS A 77 -38.03 48.99 38.17
CA LYS A 77 -38.10 47.59 38.61
C LYS A 77 -38.98 46.74 37.69
N GLU A 78 -40.18 47.21 37.35
CA GLU A 78 -41.10 46.50 36.45
C GLU A 78 -40.49 46.29 35.06
N LYS A 79 -39.89 47.35 34.48
CA LYS A 79 -39.17 47.24 33.20
C LYS A 79 -38.03 46.23 33.27
N LEU A 80 -37.23 46.30 34.33
CA LEU A 80 -36.11 45.38 34.54
C LEU A 80 -36.62 43.94 34.61
N THR A 81 -37.67 43.67 35.37
CA THR A 81 -38.30 42.35 35.47
C THR A 81 -38.75 41.84 34.10
N LYS A 82 -39.38 42.69 33.27
CA LYS A 82 -39.78 42.31 31.91
C LYS A 82 -38.56 41.92 31.05
N HIS A 83 -37.49 42.70 31.09
CA HIS A 83 -36.25 42.38 30.36
C HIS A 83 -35.60 41.09 30.87
N THR A 84 -35.61 40.84 32.18
CA THR A 84 -35.10 39.59 32.76
C THR A 84 -35.86 38.38 32.21
N TYR A 85 -37.19 38.43 32.14
CA TYR A 85 -37.97 37.33 31.56
C TYR A 85 -37.66 37.11 30.08
N GLN A 86 -37.55 38.19 29.29
CA GLN A 86 -37.16 38.09 27.88
C GLN A 86 -35.80 37.41 27.71
N LEU A 87 -34.82 37.79 28.54
CA LEU A 87 -33.49 37.19 28.51
C LEU A 87 -33.52 35.71 28.90
N ILE A 88 -34.32 35.33 29.89
CA ILE A 88 -34.50 33.93 30.30
C ILE A 88 -35.04 33.08 29.13
N ASP A 89 -36.03 33.59 28.41
CA ASP A 89 -36.61 32.85 27.29
C ASP A 89 -35.65 32.74 26.11
N GLU A 90 -34.86 33.78 25.85
CA GLU A 90 -33.81 33.74 24.84
C GLU A 90 -32.70 32.73 25.19
N VAL A 91 -32.28 32.67 26.46
CA VAL A 91 -31.31 31.67 26.93
C VAL A 91 -31.86 30.25 26.77
N LYS A 92 -33.15 30.01 27.04
CA LYS A 92 -33.79 28.71 26.80
C LYS A 92 -33.79 28.35 25.32
N ARG A 93 -34.16 29.30 24.45
CA ARG A 93 -34.17 29.10 22.99
C ARG A 93 -32.78 28.73 22.47
N LEU A 94 -31.76 29.51 22.84
CA LEU A 94 -30.37 29.25 22.45
C LEU A 94 -29.86 27.90 22.96
N ARG A 95 -30.26 27.49 24.17
CA ARG A 95 -29.92 26.16 24.70
C ARG A 95 -30.52 25.04 23.87
N SER A 96 -31.79 25.14 23.47
CA SER A 96 -32.43 24.14 22.58
C SER A 96 -31.78 24.08 21.20
N GLU A 97 -31.34 25.22 20.65
CA GLU A 97 -30.57 25.26 19.40
C GLU A 97 -29.22 24.58 19.56
N LEU A 98 -28.52 24.83 20.67
CA LEU A 98 -27.23 24.19 20.99
C LEU A 98 -27.36 22.66 21.10
N ASP A 99 -28.41 22.17 21.77
CA ASP A 99 -28.69 20.73 21.88
C ASP A 99 -28.96 20.10 20.49
N THR A 100 -29.68 20.83 19.63
CA THR A 100 -29.96 20.41 18.24
C THR A 100 -28.67 20.35 17.42
N LEU A 101 -27.83 21.39 17.47
CA LEU A 101 -26.55 21.43 16.76
C LEU A 101 -25.61 20.32 17.24
N THR A 102 -25.55 20.08 18.56
CA THR A 102 -24.75 19.01 19.17
C THR A 102 -25.18 17.63 18.64
N SER A 103 -26.48 17.40 18.54
CA SER A 103 -27.04 16.17 17.97
C SER A 103 -26.68 16.00 16.49
N GLN A 104 -26.73 17.08 15.71
CA GLN A 104 -26.32 17.06 14.30
C GLN A 104 -24.83 16.76 14.13
N ILE A 105 -23.96 17.35 14.96
CA ILE A 105 -22.52 17.09 14.97
C ILE A 105 -22.25 15.61 15.25
N THR A 106 -22.86 15.08 16.32
CA THR A 106 -22.67 13.66 16.69
C THR A 106 -23.11 12.72 15.57
N ARG A 107 -24.23 13.02 14.89
CA ARG A 107 -24.70 12.22 13.74
C ARG A 107 -23.72 12.27 12.57
N LYS A 108 -23.17 13.45 12.26
CA LYS A 108 -22.16 13.61 11.20
C LYS A 108 -20.87 12.88 11.55
N ASP A 109 -20.43 12.91 12.80
CA ASP A 109 -19.23 12.19 13.26
C ASP A 109 -19.38 10.68 13.14
N ILE A 110 -20.55 10.14 13.47
CA ILE A 110 -20.86 8.71 13.27
C ILE A 110 -20.78 8.36 11.79
N SER A 111 -21.44 9.14 10.93
CA SER A 111 -21.44 8.91 9.47
C SER A 111 -20.04 9.01 8.86
N LEU A 112 -19.21 9.92 9.36
CA LEU A 112 -17.81 10.06 8.96
C LEU A 112 -16.99 8.83 9.35
N LYS A 113 -17.15 8.33 10.58
CA LYS A 113 -16.48 7.10 11.05
C LYS A 113 -16.87 5.89 10.20
N GLU A 114 -18.16 5.73 9.89
CA GLU A 114 -18.66 4.66 9.01
C GLU A 114 -18.05 4.75 7.60
N SER A 115 -18.00 5.95 7.02
CA SER A 115 -17.41 6.16 5.70
C SER A 115 -15.91 5.85 5.68
N LYS A 116 -15.18 6.22 6.74
CA LYS A 116 -13.76 5.87 6.91
C LYS A 116 -13.53 4.35 6.98
N ILE A 117 -14.42 3.62 7.66
CA ILE A 117 -14.38 2.15 7.69
C ILE A 117 -14.60 1.57 6.30
N LYS A 118 -15.61 2.05 5.56
CA LYS A 118 -15.90 1.62 4.17
C LYS A 118 -14.71 1.87 3.24
N ILE A 119 -14.06 3.04 3.35
CA ILE A 119 -12.86 3.37 2.56
C ILE A 119 -11.72 2.39 2.87
N LYS A 120 -11.48 2.07 4.14
CA LYS A 120 -10.43 1.10 4.53
C LYS A 120 -10.70 -0.30 3.97
N ASP A 121 -11.95 -0.74 3.96
CA ASP A 121 -12.36 -2.01 3.34
C ASP A 121 -12.11 -2.01 1.82
N LEU A 122 -12.53 -0.95 1.13
CA LEU A 122 -12.31 -0.79 -0.31
C LEU A 122 -10.81 -0.77 -0.68
N LEU A 123 -9.98 -0.07 0.10
CA LEU A 123 -8.52 -0.06 -0.10
C LEU A 123 -7.92 -1.47 0.04
N SER A 124 -8.40 -2.24 1.01
CA SER A 124 -7.96 -3.62 1.20
C SER A 124 -8.34 -4.50 0.01
N LYS A 125 -9.53 -4.31 -0.56
CA LYS A 125 -9.99 -5.01 -1.78
C LYS A 125 -9.17 -4.62 -3.01
N ILE A 126 -8.87 -3.33 -3.20
CA ILE A 126 -8.02 -2.83 -4.29
C ILE A 126 -6.65 -3.50 -4.23
N LYS A 127 -6.01 -3.53 -3.06
CA LYS A 127 -4.70 -4.19 -2.88
C LYS A 127 -4.72 -5.66 -3.29
N ILE A 128 -5.78 -6.40 -2.96
CA ILE A 128 -5.94 -7.80 -3.38
C ILE A 128 -6.06 -7.89 -4.91
N LEU A 129 -6.83 -7.00 -5.54
CA LEU A 129 -6.98 -6.99 -7.00
C LEU A 129 -5.66 -6.65 -7.71
N GLU A 130 -4.88 -5.71 -7.20
CA GLU A 130 -3.56 -5.37 -7.74
C GLU A 130 -2.60 -6.57 -7.75
N THR A 131 -2.57 -7.35 -6.67
CA THR A 131 -1.75 -8.56 -6.60
C THR A 131 -2.19 -9.62 -7.61
N LYS A 132 -3.51 -9.82 -7.79
CA LYS A 132 -4.08 -10.73 -8.80
C LYS A 132 -3.76 -10.28 -10.22
N LEU A 133 -3.83 -8.99 -10.49
CA LEU A 133 -3.51 -8.40 -11.79
C LEU A 133 -2.03 -8.64 -12.15
N SER A 134 -1.12 -8.37 -11.22
CA SER A 134 0.32 -8.62 -11.39
C SER A 134 0.62 -10.10 -11.69
N SER A 135 -0.01 -11.02 -10.95
CA SER A 135 0.11 -12.46 -11.21
C SER A 135 -0.37 -12.84 -12.63
N THR A 136 -1.50 -12.29 -13.05
CA THR A 136 -2.07 -12.54 -14.38
C THR A 136 -1.18 -12.00 -15.49
N GLN A 137 -0.60 -10.81 -15.30
CA GLN A 137 0.33 -10.22 -16.24
C GLN A 137 1.58 -11.08 -16.42
N ASN A 138 2.11 -11.65 -15.33
CA ASN A 138 3.25 -12.58 -15.40
C ASN A 138 2.91 -13.85 -16.19
N LYS A 139 1.76 -14.46 -15.92
CA LYS A 139 1.27 -15.62 -16.70
C LYS A 139 1.11 -15.28 -18.19
N SER A 140 0.64 -14.08 -18.52
CA SER A 140 0.52 -13.62 -19.92
C SER A 140 1.89 -13.50 -20.61
N LYS A 141 2.92 -13.02 -19.91
CA LYS A 141 4.29 -12.95 -20.43
C LYS A 141 4.83 -14.36 -20.70
N GLU A 142 4.61 -15.29 -19.78
CA GLU A 142 5.01 -16.70 -19.94
C GLU A 142 4.33 -17.36 -21.14
N ILE A 143 3.01 -17.18 -21.31
CA ILE A 143 2.28 -17.67 -22.48
C ILE A 143 2.84 -17.09 -23.79
N THR A 144 3.23 -15.82 -23.79
CA THR A 144 3.81 -15.16 -24.97
C THR A 144 5.18 -15.74 -25.33
N ALA A 145 6.02 -16.04 -24.32
CA ALA A 145 7.29 -16.72 -24.51
C ALA A 145 7.09 -18.14 -25.05
N LEU A 146 6.17 -18.92 -24.47
CA LEU A 146 5.82 -20.27 -24.95
C LEU A 146 5.31 -20.26 -26.39
N ARG A 147 4.46 -19.29 -26.77
CA ARG A 147 3.99 -19.14 -28.15
C ARG A 147 5.14 -18.88 -29.13
N SER A 148 6.14 -18.09 -28.71
CA SER A 148 7.33 -17.82 -29.51
C SER A 148 8.19 -19.08 -29.69
N MET A 149 8.39 -19.86 -28.63
CA MET A 149 9.08 -21.15 -28.70
C MET A 149 8.35 -22.15 -29.60
N LYS A 150 7.02 -22.25 -29.49
CA LYS A 150 6.18 -23.08 -30.36
C LYS A 150 6.42 -22.77 -31.84
N LYS A 151 6.40 -21.48 -32.20
CA LYS A 151 6.65 -21.03 -33.57
C LYS A 151 8.04 -21.41 -34.09
N ILE A 152 9.07 -21.29 -33.25
CA ILE A 152 10.44 -21.71 -33.62
C ILE A 152 10.50 -23.23 -33.87
N LEU A 153 9.85 -24.02 -33.02
CA LEU A 153 9.81 -25.48 -33.18
C LEU A 153 9.02 -25.90 -34.42
N GLU A 154 7.90 -25.25 -34.71
CA GLU A 154 7.11 -25.47 -35.94
C GLU A 154 7.96 -25.21 -37.19
N ASN A 155 8.68 -24.08 -37.26
CA ASN A 155 9.56 -23.77 -38.39
C ASN A 155 10.70 -24.80 -38.54
N LYS A 156 11.30 -25.26 -37.43
CA LYS A 156 12.34 -26.29 -37.46
C LYS A 156 11.81 -27.64 -37.94
N LEU A 157 10.60 -28.01 -37.52
CA LEU A 157 9.94 -29.23 -37.96
C LEU A 157 9.65 -29.20 -39.46
N GLU A 158 9.14 -28.08 -39.96
CA GLU A 158 8.88 -27.89 -41.40
C GLU A 158 10.18 -28.00 -42.23
N SER A 159 11.26 -27.37 -41.78
CA SER A 159 12.58 -27.52 -42.42
C SER A 159 13.06 -28.98 -42.41
N ALA A 160 13.00 -29.66 -41.26
CA ALA A 160 13.43 -31.05 -41.14
C ALA A 160 12.59 -32.00 -42.01
N GLN A 161 11.29 -31.75 -42.14
CA GLN A 161 10.41 -32.49 -43.05
C GLN A 161 10.84 -32.29 -44.51
N LYS A 162 11.12 -31.05 -44.93
CA LYS A 162 11.59 -30.77 -46.29
C LYS A 162 12.90 -31.47 -46.60
N ASP A 163 13.85 -31.45 -45.67
CA ASP A 163 15.13 -32.16 -45.81
C ASP A 163 14.91 -33.67 -45.91
N ALA A 164 14.04 -34.25 -45.06
CA ALA A 164 13.70 -35.67 -45.11
C ALA A 164 13.10 -36.08 -46.46
N PHE A 165 12.16 -35.30 -47.01
CA PHE A 165 11.61 -35.56 -48.34
C PHE A 165 12.67 -35.50 -49.45
N SER A 166 13.57 -34.52 -49.40
CA SER A 166 14.68 -34.43 -50.36
C SER A 166 15.60 -35.64 -50.29
N THR A 167 15.95 -36.11 -49.08
CA THR A 167 16.77 -37.32 -48.92
C THR A 167 16.05 -38.57 -49.42
N GLN A 168 14.73 -38.67 -49.21
CA GLN A 168 13.94 -39.79 -49.71
C GLN A 168 13.91 -39.83 -51.25
N GLU A 169 13.82 -38.66 -51.90
CA GLU A 169 13.87 -38.55 -53.36
C GLU A 169 15.23 -39.01 -53.92
N GLU A 170 16.33 -38.60 -53.29
CA GLU A 170 17.67 -39.08 -53.67
C GLU A 170 17.83 -40.60 -53.49
N ILE A 171 17.28 -41.16 -52.40
CA ILE A 171 17.31 -42.62 -52.15
C ILE A 171 16.58 -43.37 -53.28
N VAL A 172 15.37 -42.94 -53.65
CA VAL A 172 14.59 -43.56 -54.73
C VAL A 172 15.35 -43.50 -56.07
N LYS A 173 16.00 -42.36 -56.34
CA LYS A 173 16.83 -42.21 -57.55
C LYS A 173 18.00 -43.21 -57.54
N LYS A 174 18.73 -43.33 -56.42
CA LYS A 174 19.82 -44.30 -56.28
C LYS A 174 19.33 -45.75 -56.35
N GLU A 175 18.17 -46.07 -55.78
CA GLU A 175 17.57 -47.41 -55.91
C GLU A 175 17.27 -47.75 -57.38
N SER A 176 16.72 -46.80 -58.15
CA SER A 176 16.47 -47.01 -59.58
C SER A 176 17.76 -47.25 -60.38
N GLU A 177 18.84 -46.53 -60.05
CA GLU A 177 20.16 -46.71 -60.66
C GLU A 177 20.77 -48.08 -60.30
N ILE A 178 20.66 -48.51 -59.04
CA ILE A 178 21.08 -49.85 -58.60
C ILE A 178 20.33 -50.95 -59.35
N ILE A 179 19.02 -50.79 -59.57
CA ILE A 179 18.22 -51.75 -60.36
C ILE A 179 18.73 -51.81 -61.81
N SER A 180 19.02 -50.66 -62.43
CA SER A 180 19.59 -50.59 -63.78
C SER A 180 20.94 -51.31 -63.86
N LEU A 181 21.89 -50.96 -62.98
CA LEU A 181 23.21 -51.59 -62.92
C LEU A 181 23.12 -53.10 -62.67
N LYS A 182 22.18 -53.54 -61.82
CA LYS A 182 21.95 -54.97 -61.57
C LYS A 182 21.47 -55.70 -62.83
N SER A 183 20.63 -55.06 -63.65
CA SER A 183 20.18 -55.62 -64.93
C SER A 183 21.32 -55.72 -65.95
N GLU A 184 22.17 -54.69 -66.05
CA GLU A 184 23.37 -54.71 -66.89
C GLU A 184 24.34 -55.81 -66.46
N LEU A 185 24.56 -55.97 -65.16
CA LEU A 185 25.43 -57.02 -64.61
C LEU A 185 24.89 -58.43 -64.90
N ILE A 186 23.57 -58.62 -64.86
CA ILE A 186 22.93 -59.89 -65.29
C ILE A 186 23.18 -60.12 -66.79
N ASN A 187 23.08 -59.09 -67.63
CA ASN A 187 23.34 -59.21 -69.06
C ASN A 187 24.80 -59.59 -69.35
N ILE A 188 25.76 -58.88 -68.75
CA ILE A 188 27.20 -59.19 -68.87
C ILE A 188 27.50 -60.61 -68.38
N LYS A 189 26.87 -61.05 -67.28
CA LYS A 189 27.01 -62.42 -66.78
C LYS A 189 26.54 -63.47 -67.80
N ASN A 190 25.42 -63.21 -68.49
CA ASN A 190 24.91 -64.11 -69.53
C ASN A 190 25.84 -64.13 -70.75
N GLU A 191 26.33 -62.97 -71.20
CA GLU A 191 27.33 -62.88 -72.28
C GLU A 191 28.63 -63.63 -71.93
N LEU A 192 29.10 -63.51 -70.69
CA LEU A 192 30.27 -64.24 -70.20
C LEU A 192 30.04 -65.77 -70.18
N MET A 193 28.84 -66.23 -69.82
CA MET A 193 28.51 -67.65 -69.89
C MET A 193 28.46 -68.16 -71.33
N ASN A 194 27.86 -67.40 -72.25
CA ASN A 194 27.81 -67.76 -73.66
C ASN A 194 29.21 -67.85 -74.27
N THR A 195 30.09 -66.88 -74.01
CA THR A 195 31.48 -66.89 -74.50
C THR A 195 32.30 -68.02 -73.87
N LYS A 196 32.06 -68.36 -72.60
CA LYS A 196 32.64 -69.53 -71.94
C LYS A 196 32.21 -70.82 -72.63
N ASP A 197 30.93 -70.96 -72.94
CA ASP A 197 30.39 -72.13 -73.64
C ASP A 197 30.95 -72.25 -75.06
N GLU A 198 31.07 -71.13 -75.79
CA GLU A 198 31.72 -71.08 -77.11
C GLU A 198 33.21 -71.46 -77.04
N LEU A 199 33.93 -70.98 -76.03
CA LEU A 199 35.34 -71.34 -75.81
C LEU A 199 35.47 -72.84 -75.50
N ALA A 200 34.57 -73.41 -74.70
CA ALA A 200 34.55 -74.85 -74.41
C ALA A 200 34.34 -75.68 -75.68
N LEU A 201 33.45 -75.23 -76.59
CA LEU A 201 33.29 -75.86 -77.91
C LEU A 201 34.57 -75.78 -78.75
N LYS A 202 35.24 -74.62 -78.81
CA LYS A 202 36.51 -74.46 -79.53
C LYS A 202 37.63 -75.31 -78.94
N ILE A 203 37.70 -75.45 -77.62
CA ILE A 203 38.66 -76.35 -76.96
C ILE A 203 38.41 -77.80 -77.38
N ASN A 204 37.15 -78.25 -77.35
CA ASN A 204 36.78 -79.60 -77.82
C ASN A 204 37.15 -79.80 -79.30
N GLU A 205 36.93 -78.80 -80.16
CA GLU A 205 37.31 -78.86 -81.58
C GLU A 205 38.84 -78.98 -81.75
N ILE A 206 39.62 -78.18 -81.02
CA ILE A 206 41.09 -78.27 -81.00
C ILE A 206 41.55 -79.64 -80.48
N GLU A 207 40.89 -80.18 -79.46
CA GLU A 207 41.20 -81.51 -78.91
C GLU A 207 40.93 -82.61 -79.95
N CYS A 208 39.82 -82.54 -80.69
CA CYS A 208 39.54 -83.43 -81.83
C CYS A 208 40.60 -83.30 -82.94
N LEU A 209 41.00 -82.08 -83.31
CA LEU A 209 42.07 -81.85 -84.29
C LEU A 209 43.42 -82.36 -83.78
N GLY A 210 43.71 -82.23 -82.48
CA GLY A 210 44.89 -82.79 -81.83
C GLY A 210 44.89 -84.33 -81.86
N ALA A 211 43.74 -84.96 -81.64
CA ALA A 211 43.56 -86.41 -81.80
C ALA A 211 43.72 -86.85 -83.26
N LEU A 212 43.19 -86.08 -84.23
CA LEU A 212 43.36 -86.33 -85.67
C LEU A 212 44.83 -86.18 -86.10
N ARG A 213 45.53 -85.16 -85.60
CA ARG A 213 46.97 -84.95 -85.80
C ARG A 213 47.78 -86.08 -85.19
N SER A 214 47.40 -86.56 -84.02
CA SER A 214 48.03 -87.71 -83.36
C SER A 214 47.79 -89.00 -84.15
N ALA A 215 46.60 -89.21 -84.72
CA ALA A 215 46.30 -90.32 -85.64
C ALA A 215 47.03 -90.20 -86.99
N SER A 216 47.21 -88.98 -87.50
CA SER A 216 48.03 -88.67 -88.68
C SER A 216 49.53 -88.92 -88.43
N GLN A 217 50.01 -88.66 -87.22
CA GLN A 217 51.37 -89.02 -86.82
C GLN A 217 51.51 -90.54 -86.59
N LYS A 218 50.45 -91.22 -86.12
CA LYS A 218 50.40 -92.69 -85.96
C LYS A 218 50.37 -93.44 -87.30
N THR A 219 49.87 -92.82 -88.38
CA THR A 219 49.93 -93.36 -89.75
C THR A 219 51.25 -93.06 -90.48
N LYS A 220 52.06 -92.12 -89.97
CA LYS A 220 53.37 -91.76 -90.54
C LYS A 220 54.56 -92.52 -89.94
N ASN A 221 54.36 -93.27 -88.85
CA ASN A 221 55.43 -93.98 -88.13
C ASN A 221 55.47 -95.51 -88.39
N ILE A 222 54.90 -96.01 -89.51
CA ILE A 222 54.98 -97.43 -89.93
C ILE A 222 56.11 -97.70 -90.97
N LEU A 223 56.91 -96.70 -91.36
CA LEU A 223 58.14 -96.96 -92.14
C LEU A 223 59.33 -96.16 -91.58
N ASP A 224 60.11 -96.88 -90.78
CA ASP A 224 61.43 -96.58 -90.18
C ASP A 224 62.53 -96.25 -91.24
N PRO A 225 63.80 -95.85 -90.94
CA PRO A 225 64.49 -95.76 -89.64
C PRO A 225 65.52 -94.58 -89.43
N VAL A 226 66.03 -94.43 -88.19
CA VAL A 226 67.48 -94.29 -87.80
C VAL A 226 68.31 -92.97 -87.97
N ILE A 227 68.98 -92.58 -86.85
CA ILE A 227 70.35 -91.96 -86.66
C ILE A 227 70.57 -90.43 -86.42
N ARG A 228 70.99 -90.11 -85.17
CA ARG A 228 72.32 -89.53 -84.73
C ARG A 228 72.58 -88.01 -84.60
N ARG A 229 73.07 -87.65 -83.37
CA ARG A 229 73.96 -86.53 -82.89
C ARG A 229 73.56 -85.09 -83.23
N GLY A 230 73.75 -84.07 -82.37
CA GLY A 230 74.35 -83.92 -81.04
C GLY A 230 74.46 -82.42 -80.70
N THR A 231 74.63 -82.09 -79.40
CA THR A 231 75.38 -80.93 -78.80
C THR A 231 75.22 -79.53 -79.43
N GLU A 232 74.99 -78.41 -78.74
CA GLU A 232 75.33 -77.97 -77.38
C GLU A 232 74.83 -76.50 -77.21
N LYS A 233 74.74 -76.05 -75.94
CA LYS A 233 74.97 -74.68 -75.41
C LYS A 233 73.84 -73.62 -75.35
N ASN A 234 73.40 -73.42 -74.09
CA ASN A 234 73.44 -72.20 -73.26
C ASN A 234 72.81 -70.89 -73.76
N THR A 235 71.85 -70.35 -73.00
CA THR A 235 71.95 -69.20 -72.05
C THR A 235 70.52 -68.92 -71.52
N GLN A 236 70.20 -69.10 -70.23
CA GLN A 236 70.42 -68.22 -69.06
C GLN A 236 69.81 -66.81 -69.17
N SER A 237 68.73 -66.60 -68.42
CA SER A 237 68.50 -65.50 -67.46
C SER A 237 67.31 -65.95 -66.58
N GLU A 238 67.43 -66.30 -65.29
CA GLU A 238 67.65 -65.39 -64.14
C GLU A 238 66.83 -64.09 -64.31
N GLU A 239 65.92 -63.72 -63.42
CA GLU A 239 66.03 -63.56 -61.96
C GLU A 239 64.66 -63.87 -61.30
N GLN A 240 64.60 -64.61 -60.18
CA GLN A 240 64.65 -64.14 -58.78
C GLN A 240 63.46 -63.22 -58.41
N SER A 241 62.77 -63.36 -57.28
CA SER A 241 63.29 -63.65 -55.94
C SER A 241 62.32 -64.43 -55.05
N PHE A 242 62.90 -65.39 -54.34
CA PHE A 242 62.45 -65.91 -53.05
C PHE A 242 62.60 -64.87 -51.93
N ILE A 243 62.13 -65.29 -50.75
CA ILE A 243 62.52 -64.90 -49.37
C ILE A 243 61.51 -63.98 -48.69
N SER A 244 61.10 -64.20 -47.44
CA SER A 244 61.02 -65.35 -46.53
C SER A 244 60.29 -64.83 -45.28
N ASN A 245 59.66 -65.76 -44.59
CA ASN A 245 59.32 -65.78 -43.16
C ASN A 245 59.95 -64.73 -42.24
N SER A 246 59.10 -64.18 -41.36
CA SER A 246 59.31 -64.14 -39.90
C SER A 246 57.93 -63.89 -39.28
N GLY A 247 57.41 -64.72 -38.39
CA GLY A 247 58.04 -65.09 -37.13
C GLY A 247 57.57 -64.11 -36.06
N ASP A 248 56.59 -64.57 -35.29
CA ASP A 248 56.19 -64.22 -33.91
C ASP A 248 56.40 -62.81 -33.35
N THR A 249 55.34 -62.30 -32.71
CA THR A 249 55.26 -61.75 -31.33
C THR A 249 53.97 -60.91 -31.24
N SER A 250 52.99 -61.23 -30.39
CA SER A 250 52.99 -61.01 -28.94
C SER A 250 53.62 -59.67 -28.57
N GLU A 251 52.82 -58.61 -28.51
CA GLU A 251 52.59 -57.87 -27.27
C GLU A 251 51.65 -56.68 -27.49
N GLU A 252 50.87 -56.46 -26.44
CA GLU A 252 50.22 -55.23 -26.00
C GLU A 252 50.64 -53.92 -26.69
N SER A 253 49.63 -53.12 -27.04
CA SER A 253 49.65 -51.70 -26.70
C SER A 253 48.23 -51.13 -26.66
N GLU A 254 47.69 -51.12 -25.44
CA GLU A 254 46.78 -50.05 -25.02
C GLU A 254 47.46 -48.69 -25.27
N ILE A 255 46.95 -47.93 -26.23
CA ILE A 255 47.12 -46.48 -26.28
C ILE A 255 45.73 -45.94 -26.66
N ARG A 256 44.83 -45.69 -25.72
CA ARG A 256 44.85 -44.57 -24.76
C ARG A 256 45.37 -43.27 -25.38
N GLY A 257 44.63 -42.76 -26.36
CA GLY A 257 44.66 -41.35 -26.76
C GLY A 257 43.61 -40.55 -26.00
N TYR A 258 44.00 -39.96 -24.87
CA TYR A 258 43.23 -38.93 -24.15
C TYR A 258 43.40 -37.58 -24.84
N ALA A 259 42.27 -36.92 -25.14
CA ALA A 259 42.04 -35.48 -25.01
C ALA A 259 40.57 -35.22 -25.39
N SER A 260 39.77 -34.37 -24.77
CA SER A 260 39.86 -33.52 -23.61
C SER A 260 38.49 -32.83 -23.55
N SER A 261 37.68 -33.08 -22.53
CA SER A 261 36.73 -32.08 -22.04
C SER A 261 36.25 -32.45 -20.63
N LYS A 262 37.07 -32.03 -19.68
CA LYS A 262 36.71 -31.44 -18.38
C LYS A 262 35.26 -31.70 -17.91
N SER A 263 35.15 -32.61 -16.94
CA SER A 263 34.40 -32.46 -15.68
C SER A 263 33.30 -31.38 -15.65
N LEU A 264 32.05 -31.77 -15.92
CA LEU A 264 30.86 -30.98 -15.57
C LEU A 264 30.33 -31.29 -14.15
N ALA A 265 31.00 -32.16 -13.40
CA ALA A 265 30.69 -32.43 -11.99
C ALA A 265 31.17 -31.31 -11.03
N LYS A 266 31.77 -30.23 -11.54
CA LYS A 266 32.27 -29.09 -10.77
C LYS A 266 31.25 -27.95 -10.55
N TYR A 267 30.01 -28.09 -11.01
CA TYR A 267 29.01 -27.00 -10.92
C TYR A 267 27.91 -27.15 -9.85
N PHE A 268 27.92 -28.22 -9.04
CA PHE A 268 26.89 -28.44 -8.02
C PHE A 268 27.40 -28.63 -6.59
N LYS A 269 28.59 -28.12 -6.25
CA LYS A 269 29.06 -28.15 -4.86
C LYS A 269 29.93 -26.93 -4.53
N SER A 270 29.29 -25.86 -4.05
CA SER A 270 29.84 -24.85 -3.13
C SER A 270 29.10 -23.51 -3.29
N LYS A 271 28.07 -23.30 -2.45
CA LYS A 271 27.74 -21.97 -1.92
C LYS A 271 26.85 -22.08 -0.67
N ASN A 272 27.34 -22.84 0.31
CA ASN A 272 26.93 -22.72 1.71
C ASN A 272 28.19 -22.37 2.50
N GLU A 273 28.49 -21.07 2.59
CA GLU A 273 29.33 -20.50 3.63
C GLU A 273 29.18 -18.98 3.59
N LEU A 274 28.17 -18.47 4.31
CA LEU A 274 28.29 -17.15 4.91
C LEU A 274 28.72 -17.40 6.35
N VAL A 275 29.98 -17.09 6.61
CA VAL A 275 30.60 -17.10 7.94
C VAL A 275 29.83 -16.10 8.81
N ILE A 276 29.00 -16.60 9.71
CA ILE A 276 28.50 -15.83 10.85
C ILE A 276 29.60 -15.89 11.90
N LYS A 277 30.28 -14.76 12.12
CA LYS A 277 31.10 -14.58 13.32
C LYS A 277 30.16 -14.33 14.50
N GLU A 278 30.17 -15.24 15.45
CA GLU A 278 29.76 -14.97 16.83
C GLU A 278 30.74 -13.96 17.46
N ASN A 279 30.18 -12.93 18.10
CA ASN A 279 30.51 -12.49 19.47
C ASN A 279 29.82 -11.14 19.72
N GLU A 280 28.72 -11.13 20.46
CA GLU A 280 28.66 -10.46 21.76
C GLU A 280 27.35 -10.82 22.48
N THR A 281 27.47 -10.90 23.79
CA THR A 281 26.70 -11.76 24.68
C THR A 281 25.80 -10.90 25.59
N LEU A 282 24.49 -11.19 25.56
CA LEU A 282 23.46 -11.01 26.62
C LEU A 282 23.02 -9.57 27.02
N PRO A 283 21.83 -9.38 27.67
CA PRO A 283 20.92 -10.40 28.18
C PRO A 283 19.45 -10.32 27.70
N ILE A 284 18.84 -11.50 27.79
CA ILE A 284 17.40 -11.74 27.83
C ILE A 284 16.83 -11.04 29.08
N ILE A 285 15.86 -10.15 28.89
CA ILE A 285 14.92 -9.74 29.94
C ILE A 285 13.56 -10.31 29.56
N THR A 286 13.22 -11.41 30.20
CA THR A 286 11.82 -11.83 30.38
C THR A 286 11.17 -10.79 31.29
N ASN A 287 10.24 -9.98 30.78
CA ASN A 287 9.19 -9.49 31.66
C ASN A 287 7.86 -9.23 30.95
N LYS A 288 6.83 -9.72 31.60
CA LYS A 288 5.43 -9.73 31.23
C LYS A 288 4.82 -8.48 31.86
N GLN A 289 4.58 -7.41 31.10
CA GLN A 289 3.81 -6.26 31.62
C GLN A 289 3.22 -5.37 30.51
N ASN A 290 1.89 -5.36 30.50
CA ASN A 290 0.91 -4.31 30.13
C ASN A 290 1.22 -3.26 29.02
N PRO A 291 0.39 -3.14 27.97
CA PRO A 291 0.52 -2.09 26.97
C PRO A 291 -0.26 -0.82 27.37
N GLU A 292 0.32 0.04 28.22
CA GLU A 292 -0.35 1.31 28.58
C GLU A 292 0.59 2.50 28.84
N SER A 293 1.80 2.55 28.27
CA SER A 293 2.78 3.61 28.58
C SER A 293 3.49 4.27 27.39
N LEU A 294 2.78 4.53 26.28
CA LEU A 294 3.36 5.25 25.13
C LEU A 294 2.45 6.39 24.64
N ILE A 295 2.26 7.41 25.50
CA ILE A 295 1.83 8.76 25.07
C ILE A 295 2.60 9.78 25.91
N GLN A 296 3.65 10.37 25.30
CA GLN A 296 4.45 11.57 25.65
C GLN A 296 5.87 11.27 25.08
N ASP A 297 6.51 12.02 24.19
CA ASP A 297 6.47 13.44 23.85
C ASP A 297 6.92 13.64 22.38
N ILE A 298 6.28 14.54 21.64
CA ILE A 298 6.91 15.23 20.50
C ILE A 298 6.63 16.72 20.68
N THR A 299 7.60 17.40 21.27
CA THR A 299 7.72 18.87 21.33
C THR A 299 8.15 19.37 19.94
N ILE A 300 7.33 20.19 19.30
CA ILE A 300 7.75 20.98 18.13
C ILE A 300 8.04 22.39 18.64
N GLU A 301 9.30 22.81 18.51
CA GLU A 301 9.75 24.19 18.76
C GLU A 301 8.95 25.18 17.91
N GLY A 302 8.14 26.01 18.57
CA GLY A 302 7.61 27.24 18.01
C GLY A 302 8.47 28.41 18.46
N ALA A 303 9.29 28.94 17.57
CA ALA A 303 10.01 30.18 17.78
C ALA A 303 9.01 31.33 18.02
N VAL A 304 9.05 31.88 19.22
CA VAL A 304 8.36 33.11 19.61
C VAL A 304 9.13 34.29 18.99
N CYS A 305 8.47 35.08 18.17
CA CYS A 305 8.80 36.49 17.98
C CYS A 305 7.53 37.30 18.23
N ALA A 306 7.58 38.06 19.33
CA ALA A 306 6.57 39.04 19.69
C ALA A 306 6.65 40.24 18.73
N SER A 307 5.50 40.90 18.51
CA SER A 307 5.26 42.36 18.59
C SER A 307 4.27 42.83 17.52
N GLU A 308 3.12 43.29 18.00
CA GLU A 308 2.31 44.45 17.58
C GLU A 308 2.25 44.97 16.12
N ALA A 309 0.99 45.30 15.77
CA ALA A 309 0.55 46.32 14.81
C ALA A 309 0.64 46.02 13.30
N LEU A 310 -0.53 45.88 12.66
CA LEU A 310 -0.96 46.46 11.36
C LEU A 310 -2.25 45.75 10.93
N VAL A 311 -3.42 46.35 11.17
CA VAL A 311 -4.17 47.11 10.17
C VAL A 311 -4.41 46.30 8.89
N ASN A 312 -5.63 45.77 8.80
CA ASN A 312 -6.50 45.83 7.63
C ASN A 312 -5.80 45.88 6.26
N ASP A 313 -5.52 44.74 5.65
CA ASP A 313 -5.37 44.71 4.18
C ASP A 313 -5.73 43.36 3.54
N LYS A 314 -6.29 43.48 2.34
CA LYS A 314 -6.87 42.42 1.52
C LYS A 314 -5.89 41.26 1.31
N TYR A 315 -6.25 40.06 1.77
CA TYR A 315 -5.61 38.82 1.32
C TYR A 315 -5.91 38.59 -0.18
N GLN A 316 -5.07 39.13 -1.05
CA GLN A 316 -5.03 38.72 -2.45
C GLN A 316 -4.33 37.37 -2.52
N ILE A 317 -5.13 36.31 -2.76
CA ILE A 317 -4.62 34.98 -3.06
C ILE A 317 -3.69 35.08 -4.29
N PRO A 318 -2.42 34.66 -4.19
CA PRO A 318 -1.47 34.66 -5.29
C PRO A 318 -2.04 33.96 -6.54
N PRO A 319 -1.78 34.48 -7.76
CA PRO A 319 -2.32 33.93 -9.01
C PRO A 319 -2.06 32.42 -9.19
N ILE A 320 -0.91 31.96 -8.71
CA ILE A 320 -0.49 30.55 -8.75
C ILE A 320 -1.45 29.65 -7.95
N ILE A 321 -1.89 30.10 -6.78
CA ILE A 321 -2.80 29.32 -5.93
C ILE A 321 -4.20 29.24 -6.57
N LYS A 322 -4.65 30.30 -7.25
CA LYS A 322 -5.92 30.29 -8.00
C LYS A 322 -5.89 29.28 -9.15
N ILE A 323 -4.79 29.21 -9.89
CA ILE A 323 -4.62 28.25 -10.99
C ILE A 323 -4.67 26.82 -10.45
N VAL A 324 -3.97 26.53 -9.33
CA VAL A 324 -4.00 25.20 -8.70
C VAL A 324 -5.41 24.80 -8.26
N ILE A 325 -6.16 25.72 -7.67
CA ILE A 325 -7.55 25.46 -7.25
C ILE A 325 -8.45 25.18 -8.46
N ILE A 326 -8.33 25.95 -9.54
CA ILE A 326 -9.12 25.73 -10.76
C ILE A 326 -8.78 24.38 -11.40
N THR A 327 -7.49 24.02 -11.49
CA THR A 327 -7.07 22.73 -12.03
C THR A 327 -7.62 21.55 -11.23
N ILE A 328 -7.62 21.65 -9.90
CA ILE A 328 -8.19 20.62 -9.02
C ILE A 328 -9.70 20.49 -9.24
N ILE A 329 -10.42 21.61 -9.38
CA ILE A 329 -11.87 21.60 -9.66
C ILE A 329 -12.17 20.97 -11.02
N VAL A 330 -11.40 21.26 -12.05
CA VAL A 330 -11.59 20.67 -13.39
C VAL A 330 -11.34 19.16 -13.38
N ILE A 331 -10.33 18.70 -12.65
CA ILE A 331 -10.04 17.26 -12.49
C ILE A 331 -11.17 16.55 -11.72
N LEU A 332 -11.84 17.24 -10.80
CA LEU A 332 -12.96 16.67 -10.02
C LEU A 332 -14.28 16.60 -10.80
N ILE A 333 -14.42 17.35 -11.90
CA ILE A 333 -15.65 17.40 -12.72
C ILE A 333 -15.61 16.42 -13.90
N ILE A 334 -14.42 15.97 -14.33
CA ILE A 334 -14.21 14.98 -15.39
C ILE A 334 -14.28 13.56 -14.82
#